data_AF-A0A9C9N0M9-F1
#
_entry.id   AF-A0A9C9N0M9-F1
#
_cell.length_a   1.000
_cell.length_b   1.000
_cell.length_c   1.000
_cell.angle_alpha   90.00
_cell.angle_beta   90.00
_cell.angle_gamma   90.00
#
_symmetry.space_group_name_H-M   'P 1'
#
loop_
_entity.id
_entity.type
_entity.pdbx_description
1 polymer ?
#
loop_
_entity_poly.entity_id
_entity_poly.type
_entity_poly.pdbx_seq_one_letter_code
_entity_poly.pdbx_strand_id
1 'polypeptide(L)' 'TDQAKLVELYTEATEIYLTDVPSFTLMYRPDQFYTVNESVWTGFPSSDDGLNIPPLNLADGYGIAALYHLELVNP' A
#
# COMPACT_ATOMS: atom_id res chain seq x y z
N THR A 1 -18.20 9.69 11.67
CA THR A 1 -17.19 10.70 12.03
C THR A 1 -17.46 11.97 11.26
N ASP A 2 -17.26 13.14 11.88
CA ASP A 2 -17.45 14.45 11.24
C ASP A 2 -16.23 14.79 10.38
N GLN A 3 -16.43 14.93 9.06
CA GLN A 3 -15.37 15.23 8.11
C GLN A 3 -14.80 16.64 8.30
N ALA A 4 -15.63 17.63 8.61
CA ALA A 4 -15.18 19.00 8.80
C ALA A 4 -14.27 19.08 10.04
N LYS A 5 -14.67 18.41 11.13
CA LYS A 5 -13.85 18.36 12.34
C LYS A 5 -12.53 17.60 12.13
N LEU A 6 -12.52 16.53 11.33
CA LEU A 6 -11.28 15.83 10.99
C LEU A 6 -10.31 16.73 10.23
N VAL A 7 -10.79 17.45 9.20
CA VAL A 7 -9.95 18.38 8.43
C VAL A 7 -9.34 19.44 9.34
N GLU A 8 -10.16 20.06 10.21
CA GLU A 8 -9.69 21.04 11.19
C GLU A 8 -8.54 20.50 12.05
N LEU A 9 -8.71 19.30 12.62
CA LEU A 9 -7.71 18.66 13.49
C LEU A 9 -6.43 18.27 12.73
N TYR A 10 -6.54 17.77 11.49
CA TYR A 10 -5.37 17.44 10.66
C TYR A 10 -4.61 18.69 10.22
N THR A 11 -5.31 19.81 9.98
CA THR A 11 -4.68 21.10 9.70
C THR A 11 -3.87 21.58 10.89
N GLU A 12 -4.45 21.58 12.10
CA GLU A 12 -3.74 21.97 13.34
C GLU A 12 -2.50 21.08 13.58
N ALA A 13 -2.63 19.76 13.40
CA ALA A 13 -1.50 18.84 13.51
C ALA A 13 -0.39 19.13 12.49
N THR A 14 -0.76 19.53 11.27
CA THR A 14 0.19 19.89 10.21
C THR A 14 0.91 21.20 10.54
N GLU A 15 0.19 22.19 11.08
CA GLU A 15 0.78 23.46 11.53
C GLU A 15 1.84 23.23 12.62
N ILE A 16 1.55 22.39 13.62
CA ILE A 16 2.51 21.98 14.65
C ILE A 16 3.73 21.28 14.03
N TYR A 17 3.51 20.30 13.15
CA TYR A 17 4.58 19.56 12.48
C TYR A 17 5.52 20.48 11.69
N LEU A 18 4.96 21.44 10.96
CA LEU A 18 5.72 22.38 10.14
C LEU A 18 6.41 23.48 10.96
N THR A 19 5.91 23.78 12.17
CA THR A 19 6.49 24.79 13.07
C THR A 19 7.64 24.21 13.90
N ASP A 20 7.41 23.07 14.54
CA ASP A 20 8.38 22.47 15.48
C ASP A 20 9.33 21.49 14.79
N VAL A 21 8.99 21.04 13.57
CA VAL A 21 9.77 20.12 12.73
C VAL A 21 10.39 18.96 13.53
N PRO A 22 9.57 18.18 14.27
CA PRO A 22 10.07 17.05 15.08
C PRO A 22 10.68 15.95 14.20
N SER A 23 10.30 15.90 12.93
CA SER A 23 10.90 15.08 11.88
C SER A 23 10.80 15.80 10.53
N PHE A 24 11.64 15.39 9.59
CA PHE A 24 11.61 15.88 8.21
C PHE A 24 11.38 14.70 7.25
N THR A 25 10.34 14.80 6.44
CA THR A 25 9.99 13.76 5.45
C THR A 25 10.65 14.09 4.12
N LEU A 26 11.56 13.24 3.66
CA LEU A 26 12.32 13.46 2.42
C LEU A 26 11.59 12.94 1.18
N MET A 27 11.02 11.74 1.26
CA MET A 27 10.39 11.06 0.12
C MET A 27 9.38 10.03 0.59
N TYR A 28 8.43 9.71 -0.27
CA TYR A 28 7.62 8.50 -0.13
C TYR A 28 8.46 7.30 -0.55
N ARG A 29 9.02 6.59 0.44
CA ARG A 29 9.69 5.31 0.21
C ARG A 29 8.62 4.22 0.12
N PRO A 30 8.71 3.28 -0.84
CA PRO A 30 7.85 2.10 -0.84
C PRO A 30 7.99 1.36 0.49
N ASP A 31 6.85 1.02 1.09
CA ASP A 31 6.81 0.16 2.28
C ASP A 31 7.41 -1.23 1.96
N GLN A 32 7.11 -1.73 0.76
CA GLN A 32 7.64 -2.99 0.22
C GLN A 32 8.15 -2.78 -1.21
N PHE A 33 9.23 -3.48 -1.55
CA PHE A 33 9.72 -3.55 -2.93
C PHE A 33 9.04 -4.73 -3.64
N TYR A 34 8.47 -4.48 -4.80
CA TYR A 34 7.75 -5.49 -5.58
C TYR A 34 8.70 -6.25 -6.51
N THR A 35 8.92 -7.53 -6.21
CA THR A 35 9.61 -8.49 -7.08
C THR A 35 8.98 -9.85 -6.86
N VAL A 36 8.65 -10.55 -7.94
CA VAL A 36 8.02 -11.88 -7.89
C VAL A 36 8.82 -12.89 -8.70
N ASN A 37 8.64 -14.18 -8.39
CA ASN A 37 9.18 -15.28 -9.17
C ASN A 37 8.02 -16.10 -9.74
N GLU A 38 7.93 -16.13 -11.07
CA GLU A 38 6.84 -16.83 -11.75
C GLU A 38 7.23 -18.20 -12.32
N SER A 39 8.23 -18.86 -11.72
CA SER A 39 8.62 -20.20 -12.18
C SER A 39 7.65 -21.31 -11.73
N VAL A 40 6.88 -21.06 -10.66
CA VAL A 40 5.92 -22.02 -10.09
C VAL A 40 4.51 -21.44 -10.02
N TRP A 41 4.38 -20.15 -9.69
CA TRP A 41 3.10 -19.46 -9.52
C TRP A 41 3.07 -18.19 -10.36
N THR A 42 1.96 -17.91 -11.03
CA THR A 42 1.71 -16.64 -11.72
C THR A 42 0.45 -15.97 -11.16
N GLY A 43 0.07 -14.81 -11.70
CA GLY A 43 -1.13 -14.08 -11.27
C GLY A 43 -0.88 -13.19 -10.05
N PHE A 44 0.38 -12.83 -9.77
CA PHE A 44 0.68 -11.86 -8.72
C PHE A 44 0.09 -10.48 -9.06
N PRO A 45 -0.45 -9.76 -8.06
CA PRO A 45 -1.09 -8.47 -8.27
C PRO A 45 -0.08 -7.42 -8.74
N SER A 46 -0.50 -6.58 -9.67
CA SER A 46 0.31 -5.47 -10.21
C SER A 46 -0.56 -4.23 -10.43
N SER A 47 0.07 -3.07 -10.64
CA SER A 47 -0.69 -1.81 -10.84
C SER A 47 -1.64 -1.85 -12.03
N ASP A 48 -1.38 -2.73 -13.01
CA ASP A 48 -2.02 -2.71 -14.32
C ASP A 48 -2.98 -3.90 -14.52
N ASP A 49 -3.25 -4.68 -13.47
CA ASP A 49 -4.07 -5.90 -13.53
C ASP A 49 -5.60 -5.67 -13.45
N GLY A 50 -6.02 -4.46 -13.08
CA GLY A 50 -7.43 -4.09 -12.90
C GLY A 50 -8.13 -4.73 -11.68
N LEU A 51 -7.41 -5.49 -10.84
CA LEU A 51 -7.94 -6.16 -9.65
C LEU A 51 -8.04 -5.21 -8.44
N ASN A 52 -7.32 -4.08 -8.48
CA ASN A 52 -7.20 -3.14 -7.37
C ASN A 52 -6.70 -3.80 -6.08
N ILE A 53 -5.95 -4.92 -6.20
CA ILE A 53 -5.30 -5.61 -5.09
C ILE A 53 -3.88 -5.05 -4.95
N PRO A 54 -3.45 -4.62 -3.75
CA PRO A 54 -2.12 -4.07 -3.55
C PRO A 54 -1.01 -5.07 -3.91
N PRO A 55 0.03 -4.65 -4.67
CA PRO A 55 1.21 -5.46 -5.00
C PRO A 55 2.17 -5.58 -3.80
N LEU A 56 1.71 -6.23 -2.73
CA LEU A 56 2.42 -6.41 -1.45
C LEU A 56 2.83 -7.88 -1.23
N ASN A 57 3.23 -8.24 -0.01
CA ASN A 57 3.65 -9.60 0.39
C ASN A 57 2.53 -10.66 0.47
N LEU A 58 1.29 -10.33 0.09
CA LEU A 58 0.09 -11.20 0.12
C LEU A 58 -0.30 -11.71 1.53
N ALA A 59 0.30 -11.18 2.60
CA ALA A 59 0.05 -11.63 3.98
C ALA A 59 -0.82 -10.65 4.80
N ASP A 60 -0.90 -9.39 4.37
CA ASP A 60 -1.50 -8.31 5.15
C ASP A 60 -2.60 -7.56 4.38
N GLY A 61 -3.57 -7.03 5.13
CA GLY A 61 -4.63 -6.16 4.60
C GLY A 61 -5.41 -6.80 3.45
N TYR A 62 -5.70 -5.99 2.41
CA TYR A 62 -6.39 -6.48 1.21
C TYR A 62 -5.47 -7.31 0.29
N GLY A 63 -4.15 -7.34 0.53
CA GLY A 63 -3.20 -8.15 -0.24
C GLY A 63 -3.48 -9.66 -0.15
N ILE A 64 -4.13 -10.13 0.92
CA ILE A 64 -4.55 -11.54 1.07
C ILE A 64 -5.47 -11.99 -0.08
N ALA A 65 -6.25 -11.07 -0.67
CA ALA A 65 -7.14 -11.40 -1.79
C ALA A 65 -6.39 -11.94 -3.01
N ALA A 66 -5.13 -11.53 -3.23
CA ALA A 66 -4.33 -12.00 -4.36
C ALA A 66 -4.04 -13.50 -4.31
N LEU A 67 -4.07 -14.14 -3.13
CA LEU A 67 -3.91 -15.59 -3.03
C LEU A 67 -4.99 -16.37 -3.79
N TYR A 68 -6.17 -15.79 -4.00
CA TYR A 68 -7.25 -16.40 -4.80
C TYR A 68 -7.07 -16.23 -6.30
N HIS A 69 -6.10 -15.41 -6.73
CA HIS A 69 -5.78 -15.14 -8.13
C HIS A 69 -4.47 -15.82 -8.57
N LEU A 70 -3.74 -16.45 -7.65
CA LEU A 70 -2.53 -17.18 -8.00
C LEU A 70 -2.86 -18.46 -8.76
N GLU A 71 -2.13 -18.70 -9.84
CA GLU A 71 -2.25 -19.90 -10.68
C GLU A 71 -0.95 -20.68 -10.73
N LEU A 72 -1.03 -22.01 -10.68
CA LEU A 72 0.13 -22.88 -10.91
C LEU A 72 0.55 -22.81 -12.38
N VAL A 73 1.85 -22.65 -12.60
CA VAL A 73 2.42 -22.78 -13.94
C VAL A 73 2.48 -24.28 -14.31
N ASN A 74 1.85 -24.66 -15.43
CA ASN A 74 1.72 -26.04 -15.91
C ASN A 74 0.99 -26.99 -14.92
N PRO A 75 -0.31 -26.76 -14.65
CA PRO A 75 -1.10 -27.54 -13.71
C PRO A 75 -1.39 -28.97 -14.16
#